data_AF-A0A1U7T4V9-F1
#
_entry.id   AF-A0A1U7T4V9-F1
#
_cell.length_a   1.000
_cell.length_b   1.000
_cell.length_c   1.000
_cell.angle_alpha   90.00
_cell.angle_beta   90.00
_cell.angle_gamma   90.00
#
_symmetry.space_group_name_H-M   'P 1'
#
loop_
_entity.id
_entity.type
_entity.pdbx_description
1 polymer ?
#
loop_
_entity_poly.entity_id
_entity_poly.type
_entity_poly.pdbx_seq_one_letter_code
_entity_poly.pdbx_strand_id
1 'polypeptide(L)'
;GLELQETSCHTAEARRVDEVFEGAFEQEEYTKACSLNEHFGNVLTPCTVLPVKLYSDARNILSGIIDSHENLKEFKGDLVKILVWILVQYCSKRPGTQENVHKTENKGKAPLLILPALNTSPHPKSPEDTESLNSETFDDWSDDNIFDDEPTIKKAKEENDQWKDLQGTNLSIPGLVESPKIGDNSASIVSENSLYKAVILGYPAVDKGKQEDMTYIPLMEFSCSHSHLVSLPEEWRSNCMPNSKMKEMSSLFPEDWYQFVLRQLECFHSEEKTSSVLEEIAKDKVLKDIYVHIVMTCYFSLFGVDNMVPTPGHILRVYSGVLPWSVALNWLTEKPELFQLALKAFRYTLKLMIDKASLGPIEDFKGLINCLEEYESDWYIGLVSDEKWKEAILQEKPYLFSLGFDPNMGVYTGRVLSLQELLIQVGKLNAEAVRGQWANLSWELLYATNDDEERYSIQAHPLLLRNLTVQAADPPLGYPIYSSKPIHVHFY
;
A
#
# COMPACT_ATOMS: atom_id res chain seq x y z
N GLY A 1 -19.34 9.35 -10.80
CA GLY A 1 -18.78 9.90 -12.05
C GLY A 1 -19.29 11.31 -12.22
N LEU A 2 -20.61 11.43 -12.36
CA LEU A 2 -21.38 12.54 -11.80
C LEU A 2 -21.75 12.19 -10.34
N GLU A 3 -22.31 13.14 -9.59
CA GLU A 3 -22.24 13.21 -8.11
C GLU A 3 -22.76 11.99 -7.31
N LEU A 4 -22.38 11.94 -6.03
CA LEU A 4 -23.17 11.24 -5.01
C LEU A 4 -24.63 11.73 -5.11
N GLN A 5 -25.60 10.82 -4.96
CA GLN A 5 -27.03 11.07 -5.24
C GLN A 5 -27.74 11.94 -4.19
N GLU A 6 -27.11 13.04 -3.75
CA GLU A 6 -27.54 13.86 -2.62
C GLU A 6 -28.73 14.77 -2.94
N THR A 7 -28.86 15.22 -4.21
CA THR A 7 -29.97 16.08 -4.63
C THR A 7 -30.98 15.35 -5.51
N SER A 8 -32.26 15.48 -5.15
CA SER A 8 -33.38 14.78 -5.80
C SER A 8 -33.50 15.04 -7.31
N CYS A 9 -32.99 16.18 -7.79
CA CYS A 9 -32.99 16.52 -9.21
C CYS A 9 -31.93 15.75 -10.01
N HIS A 10 -30.73 15.54 -9.47
CA HIS A 10 -29.71 14.73 -10.14
C HIS A 10 -30.13 13.26 -10.18
N THR A 11 -30.72 12.74 -9.09
CA THR A 11 -31.29 11.39 -9.03
C THR A 11 -32.44 11.19 -10.03
N ALA A 12 -33.26 12.22 -10.29
CA ALA A 12 -34.31 12.16 -11.29
C ALA A 12 -33.78 12.11 -12.74
N GLU A 13 -32.67 12.80 -13.03
CA GLU A 13 -32.02 12.71 -14.35
C GLU A 13 -31.23 11.41 -14.51
N ALA A 14 -30.55 10.93 -13.46
CA ALA A 14 -29.88 9.64 -13.46
C ALA A 14 -30.85 8.48 -13.71
N ARG A 15 -31.96 8.43 -12.95
CA ARG A 15 -33.06 7.48 -13.20
C ARG A 15 -33.57 7.55 -14.65
N ARG A 16 -33.57 8.74 -15.27
CA ARG A 16 -34.00 8.87 -16.67
C ARG A 16 -32.97 8.33 -17.66
N VAL A 17 -31.68 8.31 -17.32
CA VAL A 17 -30.65 7.57 -18.07
C VAL A 17 -30.94 6.07 -17.98
N ASP A 18 -31.19 5.56 -16.78
CA ASP A 18 -31.49 4.15 -16.52
C ASP A 18 -32.73 3.69 -17.31
N GLU A 19 -33.87 4.38 -17.17
CA GLU A 19 -35.11 4.11 -17.93
C GLU A 19 -34.89 4.05 -19.46
N VAL A 20 -33.99 4.89 -19.98
CA VAL A 20 -33.67 4.97 -21.42
C VAL A 20 -32.79 3.81 -21.89
N PHE A 21 -31.93 3.27 -21.02
CA PHE A 21 -31.14 2.10 -21.31
C PHE A 21 -31.90 0.79 -21.08
N GLU A 22 -32.66 0.66 -19.98
CA GLU A 22 -33.59 -0.46 -19.73
C GLU A 22 -34.52 -0.66 -20.94
N GLY A 23 -35.16 0.43 -21.40
CA GLY A 23 -36.04 0.43 -22.56
C GLY A 23 -35.36 0.07 -23.89
N ALA A 24 -34.03 0.22 -24.00
CA ALA A 24 -33.26 -0.04 -25.22
C ALA A 24 -32.53 -1.40 -25.23
N PHE A 25 -32.15 -1.93 -24.06
CA PHE A 25 -31.29 -3.11 -23.93
C PHE A 25 -31.92 -4.28 -23.17
N GLU A 26 -32.98 -4.08 -22.39
CA GLU A 26 -33.58 -5.16 -21.56
C GLU A 26 -34.90 -5.71 -22.13
N GLN A 27 -35.48 -5.09 -23.16
CA GLN A 27 -36.77 -5.50 -23.75
C GLN A 27 -36.73 -6.79 -24.61
N GLU A 28 -35.82 -7.73 -24.37
CA GLU A 28 -35.69 -8.96 -25.18
C GLU A 28 -36.81 -10.01 -24.93
N GLU A 29 -37.51 -9.98 -23.78
CA GLU A 29 -38.56 -10.99 -23.49
C GLU A 29 -39.91 -10.78 -24.21
N TYR A 30 -40.19 -9.58 -24.75
CA TYR A 30 -41.46 -9.29 -25.45
C TYR A 30 -41.25 -8.73 -26.85
N THR A 31 -41.02 -9.64 -27.79
CA THR A 31 -40.96 -9.38 -29.25
C THR A 31 -42.25 -8.74 -29.80
N LYS A 32 -42.34 -7.40 -29.72
CA LYS A 32 -43.14 -6.59 -30.65
C LYS A 32 -42.26 -6.22 -31.83
N ALA A 33 -42.60 -6.73 -33.02
CA ALA A 33 -41.79 -6.65 -34.23
C ALA A 33 -41.53 -5.23 -34.80
N CYS A 34 -41.95 -4.17 -34.11
CA CYS A 34 -41.58 -2.76 -34.30
C CYS A 34 -41.94 -2.00 -33.01
N SER A 35 -41.03 -1.92 -32.04
CA SER A 35 -41.12 -0.89 -31.00
C SER A 35 -40.75 0.46 -31.60
N LEU A 36 -41.60 1.48 -31.41
CA LEU A 36 -41.22 2.86 -31.66
C LEU A 36 -40.30 3.31 -30.52
N ASN A 37 -39.26 4.07 -30.81
CA ASN A 37 -38.41 4.63 -29.76
C ASN A 37 -39.22 5.58 -28.87
N GLU A 38 -39.61 5.13 -27.68
CA GLU A 38 -40.38 5.87 -26.68
C GLU A 38 -39.62 7.10 -26.13
N HIS A 39 -38.34 7.25 -26.51
CA HIS A 39 -37.43 8.28 -26.05
C HIS A 39 -36.82 9.08 -27.22
N PHE A 40 -37.48 9.14 -28.38
CA PHE A 40 -36.98 9.81 -29.59
C PHE A 40 -36.56 11.29 -29.40
N GLY A 41 -37.15 11.97 -28.41
CA GLY A 41 -36.86 13.36 -28.05
C GLY A 41 -35.87 13.54 -26.89
N ASN A 42 -35.22 12.48 -26.44
CA ASN A 42 -34.20 12.55 -25.38
C ASN A 42 -32.84 12.98 -25.97
N VAL A 43 -32.09 13.77 -25.20
CA VAL A 43 -30.69 14.13 -25.48
C VAL A 43 -29.78 12.90 -25.54
N LEU A 44 -30.11 11.85 -24.78
CA LEU A 44 -29.37 10.59 -24.73
C LEU A 44 -29.86 9.61 -25.81
N THR A 45 -28.93 9.14 -26.63
CA THR A 45 -29.15 8.05 -27.60
C THR A 45 -28.38 6.79 -27.15
N PRO A 46 -29.07 5.72 -26.73
CA PRO A 46 -28.44 4.41 -26.52
C PRO A 46 -27.67 3.94 -27.75
N CYS A 47 -26.45 3.43 -27.55
CA CYS A 47 -25.55 3.05 -28.64
C CYS A 47 -25.18 1.56 -28.62
N THR A 48 -24.69 1.06 -27.48
CA THR A 48 -24.24 -0.35 -27.35
C THR A 48 -24.10 -0.73 -25.87
N VAL A 49 -23.86 -2.00 -25.60
CA VAL A 49 -23.40 -2.51 -24.30
C VAL A 49 -21.98 -3.03 -24.50
N LEU A 50 -21.05 -2.68 -23.62
CA LEU A 50 -19.66 -3.14 -23.67
C LEU A 50 -19.29 -3.95 -22.42
N PRO A 51 -18.66 -5.12 -22.55
CA PRO A 51 -17.99 -5.76 -21.42
C PRO A 51 -16.76 -4.93 -21.03
N VAL A 52 -16.69 -4.52 -19.77
CA VAL A 52 -15.57 -3.76 -19.20
C VAL A 52 -15.12 -4.45 -17.92
N LYS A 53 -13.83 -4.70 -17.81
CA LYS A 53 -13.23 -5.20 -16.58
C LYS A 53 -13.12 -4.07 -15.57
N LEU A 54 -13.73 -4.26 -14.40
CA LEU A 54 -13.74 -3.31 -13.29
C LEU A 54 -13.44 -4.04 -11.98
N TYR A 55 -12.87 -3.33 -11.02
CA TYR A 55 -12.72 -3.84 -9.66
C TYR A 55 -13.95 -3.49 -8.81
N SER A 56 -14.59 -4.50 -8.22
CA SER A 56 -15.52 -4.28 -7.11
C SER A 56 -14.72 -4.00 -5.83
N ASP A 57 -14.99 -2.89 -5.16
CA ASP A 57 -14.33 -2.51 -3.89
C ASP A 57 -15.19 -2.90 -2.68
N ALA A 58 -14.70 -3.81 -1.85
CA ALA A 58 -15.37 -4.27 -0.64
C ALA A 58 -14.53 -3.93 0.60
N ARG A 59 -15.16 -3.34 1.62
CA ARG A 59 -14.52 -3.00 2.90
C ARG A 59 -15.15 -3.81 4.03
N ASN A 60 -14.37 -4.68 4.65
CA ASN A 60 -14.80 -5.53 5.77
C ASN A 60 -14.23 -4.99 7.09
N ILE A 61 -15.05 -4.96 8.16
CA ILE A 61 -14.57 -4.69 9.52
C ILE A 61 -13.94 -5.97 10.08
N LEU A 62 -12.73 -5.86 10.65
CA LEU A 62 -11.93 -7.00 11.14
C LEU A 62 -12.01 -7.20 12.66
N SER A 63 -12.85 -6.44 13.35
CA SER A 63 -13.18 -6.65 14.77
C SER A 63 -13.81 -8.03 14.98
N GLY A 64 -13.37 -8.75 16.01
CA GLY A 64 -13.65 -10.17 16.22
C GLY A 64 -12.68 -11.12 15.50
N ILE A 65 -11.89 -10.65 14.53
CA ILE A 65 -10.93 -11.47 13.77
C ILE A 65 -9.49 -11.21 14.24
N ILE A 66 -9.01 -9.97 14.17
CA ILE A 66 -7.59 -9.62 14.43
C ILE A 66 -7.28 -9.35 15.91
N ASP A 67 -8.31 -9.32 16.75
CA ASP A 67 -8.28 -9.15 18.20
C ASP A 67 -8.63 -10.45 18.95
N SER A 68 -9.15 -11.47 18.24
CA SER A 68 -9.43 -12.80 18.79
C SER A 68 -8.14 -13.49 19.26
N HIS A 69 -8.08 -13.86 20.54
CA HIS A 69 -6.94 -14.56 21.14
C HIS A 69 -6.66 -15.93 20.50
N GLU A 70 -7.66 -16.59 19.92
CA GLU A 70 -7.49 -17.88 19.24
C GLU A 70 -6.78 -17.68 17.90
N ASN A 71 -7.30 -16.79 17.06
CA ASN A 71 -6.70 -16.39 15.79
C ASN A 71 -5.26 -15.89 15.97
N LEU A 72 -5.01 -15.04 16.96
CA LEU A 72 -3.69 -14.49 17.27
C LEU A 72 -2.68 -15.53 17.80
N LYS A 73 -3.18 -16.65 18.33
CA LYS A 73 -2.35 -17.80 18.73
C LYS A 73 -2.00 -18.67 17.52
N GLU A 74 -2.94 -18.92 16.62
CA GLU A 74 -2.70 -19.64 15.36
C GLU A 74 -1.76 -18.86 14.42
N PHE A 75 -1.98 -17.54 14.28
CA PHE A 75 -1.20 -16.63 13.45
C PHE A 75 0.32 -16.80 13.64
N LYS A 76 0.77 -17.04 14.88
CA LYS A 76 2.18 -17.30 15.19
C LYS A 76 2.71 -18.59 14.57
N GLY A 77 1.95 -19.68 14.68
CA GLY A 77 2.32 -20.97 14.11
C GLY A 77 2.28 -20.95 12.58
N ASP A 78 1.29 -20.28 12.02
CA ASP A 78 1.16 -20.12 10.56
C ASP A 78 2.26 -19.21 9.98
N LEU A 79 2.67 -18.14 10.68
CA LEU A 79 3.78 -17.30 10.24
C LEU A 79 5.07 -18.09 10.04
N VAL A 80 5.40 -19.01 10.95
CA VAL A 80 6.59 -19.86 10.82
C VAL A 80 6.47 -20.79 9.60
N LYS A 81 5.30 -21.38 9.36
CA LYS A 81 5.04 -22.21 8.16
C LYS A 81 5.17 -21.40 6.86
N ILE A 82 4.59 -20.20 6.82
CA ILE A 82 4.61 -19.34 5.63
C ILE A 82 6.02 -18.80 5.37
N LEU A 83 6.77 -18.42 6.41
CA LEU A 83 8.18 -18.05 6.29
C LEU A 83 9.00 -19.20 5.69
N VAL A 84 8.80 -20.45 6.15
CA VAL A 84 9.44 -21.63 5.55
C VAL A 84 9.07 -21.77 4.07
N TRP A 85 7.79 -21.70 3.72
CA TRP A 85 7.34 -21.86 2.33
C TRP A 85 7.90 -20.77 1.41
N ILE A 86 7.82 -19.49 1.80
CA ILE A 86 8.35 -18.37 1.00
C ILE A 86 9.87 -18.49 0.83
N LEU A 87 10.62 -18.83 1.89
CA LEU A 87 12.08 -18.94 1.80
C LEU A 87 12.55 -20.16 1.00
N VAL A 88 11.81 -21.27 1.03
CA VAL A 88 12.07 -22.44 0.17
C VAL A 88 11.74 -22.13 -1.30
N GLN A 89 10.58 -21.52 -1.57
CA GLN A 89 10.19 -21.10 -2.93
C GLN A 89 11.09 -20.01 -3.51
N TYR A 90 11.62 -19.12 -2.67
CA TYR A 90 12.61 -18.13 -3.09
C TYR A 90 13.90 -18.82 -3.55
N CYS A 91 14.45 -19.75 -2.76
CA CYS A 91 15.67 -20.46 -3.12
C CYS A 91 15.48 -21.33 -4.37
N SER A 92 14.32 -21.97 -4.51
CA SER A 92 14.01 -22.86 -5.63
C SER A 92 13.90 -22.12 -6.98
N LYS A 93 13.40 -20.88 -6.98
CA LYS A 93 13.26 -20.00 -8.16
C LYS A 93 14.49 -19.12 -8.42
N ARG A 94 15.46 -19.08 -7.50
CA ARG A 94 16.68 -18.26 -7.64
C ARG A 94 17.52 -18.79 -8.81
N PRO A 95 17.87 -17.97 -9.81
CA PRO A 95 18.82 -18.40 -10.84
C PRO A 95 20.16 -18.67 -10.15
N GLY A 96 20.59 -19.94 -10.18
CA GLY A 96 21.79 -20.36 -9.47
C GLY A 96 23.01 -19.60 -9.98
N THR A 97 23.54 -18.70 -9.15
CA THR A 97 24.83 -18.06 -9.40
C THR A 97 25.88 -19.15 -9.48
N GLN A 98 26.33 -19.47 -10.69
CA GLN A 98 27.52 -20.29 -10.88
C GLN A 98 28.73 -19.50 -10.38
N GLU A 99 29.06 -19.67 -9.09
CA GLU A 99 30.42 -19.45 -8.65
C GLU A 99 31.31 -20.37 -9.47
N ASN A 100 32.12 -19.76 -10.34
CA ASN A 100 33.01 -20.46 -11.25
C ASN A 100 34.16 -21.11 -10.46
N VAL A 101 33.90 -22.26 -9.82
CA VAL A 101 34.93 -23.17 -9.31
C VAL A 101 35.57 -23.94 -10.47
N HIS A 102 36.07 -23.19 -11.46
CA HIS A 102 36.91 -23.73 -12.51
C HIS A 102 38.34 -23.85 -12.00
N LYS A 103 38.65 -25.07 -11.55
CA LYS A 103 40.01 -25.60 -11.35
C LYS A 103 40.97 -25.04 -12.41
N THR A 104 41.93 -24.23 -11.99
CA THR A 104 43.10 -23.92 -12.83
C THR A 104 44.36 -23.93 -11.97
N GLU A 105 45.12 -25.03 -12.06
CA GLU A 105 46.48 -25.05 -11.52
C GLU A 105 47.40 -24.17 -12.36
N ASN A 106 48.13 -23.28 -11.68
CA ASN A 106 49.43 -22.73 -12.05
C ASN A 106 49.72 -22.38 -13.53
N LYS A 107 49.88 -21.06 -13.77
CA LYS A 107 51.19 -20.52 -14.17
C LYS A 107 51.28 -19.02 -13.88
N GLY A 108 52.38 -18.62 -13.23
CA GLY A 108 52.56 -17.25 -12.77
C GLY A 108 52.88 -16.26 -13.89
N LYS A 109 52.17 -15.13 -13.87
CA LYS A 109 52.64 -13.78 -14.24
C LYS A 109 51.54 -12.80 -13.84
N ALA A 110 51.87 -11.78 -13.05
CA ALA A 110 50.95 -10.68 -12.80
C ALA A 110 50.88 -9.76 -14.02
N PRO A 111 49.69 -9.24 -14.35
CA PRO A 111 49.56 -7.93 -14.99
C PRO A 111 48.62 -7.01 -14.20
N LEU A 112 49.22 -5.92 -13.73
CA LEU A 112 48.68 -4.57 -13.57
C LEU A 112 47.18 -4.34 -13.84
N LEU A 113 46.51 -3.78 -12.84
CA LEU A 113 45.28 -3.00 -12.99
C LEU A 113 45.44 -1.93 -14.09
N ILE A 114 44.56 -1.97 -15.10
CA ILE A 114 44.26 -0.84 -15.97
C ILE A 114 42.75 -0.62 -15.92
N LEU A 115 42.34 0.50 -15.31
CA LEU A 115 40.98 1.02 -15.41
C LEU A 115 40.76 1.60 -16.82
N PRO A 116 39.73 1.18 -17.58
CA PRO A 116 39.25 1.94 -18.71
C PRO A 116 38.56 3.22 -18.22
N ALA A 117 38.88 4.36 -18.84
CA ALA A 117 38.43 5.66 -18.39
C ALA A 117 36.92 5.89 -18.59
N LEU A 118 36.35 6.76 -17.73
CA LEU A 118 35.15 7.52 -18.06
C LEU A 118 35.38 8.23 -19.41
N ASN A 119 34.55 7.96 -20.40
CA ASN A 119 34.50 8.74 -21.64
C ASN A 119 33.08 9.16 -21.96
N THR A 120 32.84 10.46 -21.83
CA THR A 120 31.66 11.21 -22.24
C THR A 120 31.53 11.29 -23.76
N SER A 121 30.30 11.16 -24.29
CA SER A 121 29.91 11.61 -25.64
C SER A 121 28.39 11.47 -25.84
N PRO A 122 27.74 12.18 -26.78
CA PRO A 122 27.50 13.62 -26.69
C PRO A 122 26.02 14.00 -26.88
N HIS A 123 25.65 15.21 -26.45
CA HIS A 123 24.39 15.86 -26.83
C HIS A 123 24.24 16.02 -28.35
N PRO A 124 22.99 15.99 -28.84
CA PRO A 124 22.49 17.01 -29.75
C PRO A 124 21.48 17.95 -29.05
N LYS A 125 21.30 19.12 -29.66
CA LYS A 125 20.70 20.33 -29.07
C LYS A 125 19.18 20.39 -29.16
N SER A 126 18.58 21.14 -28.24
CA SER A 126 17.25 21.76 -28.37
C SER A 126 17.22 22.83 -29.47
N PRO A 127 16.01 23.35 -29.75
CA PRO A 127 15.80 24.79 -29.69
C PRO A 127 14.81 25.17 -28.56
N GLU A 128 15.17 26.20 -27.80
CA GLU A 128 14.26 27.09 -27.05
C GLU A 128 13.49 27.97 -28.07
N ASP A 129 12.45 28.77 -27.81
CA ASP A 129 11.70 29.26 -26.63
C ASP A 129 10.18 29.00 -26.86
N THR A 130 9.16 29.28 -26.03
CA THR A 130 8.95 29.90 -24.68
C THR A 130 7.67 29.19 -24.10
N GLU A 131 6.99 29.50 -22.98
CA GLU A 131 7.02 30.56 -21.95
C GLU A 131 6.59 29.96 -20.60
N SER A 132 7.11 30.46 -19.49
CA SER A 132 6.89 29.92 -18.15
C SER A 132 5.58 30.38 -17.49
N LEU A 133 4.85 29.48 -16.84
CA LEU A 133 4.00 29.81 -15.69
C LEU A 133 4.04 28.66 -14.66
N ASN A 134 3.98 29.03 -13.38
CA ASN A 134 4.19 28.12 -12.25
C ASN A 134 2.99 27.19 -12.03
N SER A 135 3.25 25.96 -11.59
CA SER A 135 2.30 25.16 -10.84
C SER A 135 3.03 24.48 -9.69
N GLU A 136 2.45 24.55 -8.50
CA GLU A 136 3.10 24.28 -7.23
C GLU A 136 3.29 22.78 -6.96
N THR A 137 4.02 22.50 -5.89
CA THR A 137 4.21 21.18 -5.28
C THR A 137 2.92 20.36 -5.22
N PHE A 138 2.99 19.09 -5.64
CA PHE A 138 1.99 18.10 -5.30
C PHE A 138 1.99 17.92 -3.78
N ASP A 139 0.98 18.45 -3.11
CA ASP A 139 0.71 18.17 -1.70
C ASP A 139 0.07 16.79 -1.50
N ASP A 140 0.22 16.28 -0.28
CA ASP A 140 -0.15 14.93 0.14
C ASP A 140 -1.61 14.56 -0.11
N TRP A 141 -1.83 13.30 -0.51
CA TRP A 141 -3.15 12.67 -0.49
C TRP A 141 -3.46 12.21 0.94
N SER A 142 -3.97 13.12 1.77
CA SER A 142 -4.74 12.76 2.96
C SER A 142 -6.20 12.50 2.57
N ASP A 143 -6.57 11.22 2.45
CA ASP A 143 -7.98 10.80 2.29
C ASP A 143 -8.78 11.06 3.59
N ASP A 144 -9.13 12.32 3.83
CA ASP A 144 -10.19 12.68 4.77
C ASP A 144 -11.56 12.37 4.13
N ASN A 145 -12.19 11.30 4.62
CA ASN A 145 -13.66 11.10 4.69
C ASN A 145 -14.48 11.50 3.45
N ILE A 146 -14.37 10.76 2.34
CA ILE A 146 -15.21 10.95 1.16
C ILE A 146 -16.58 10.21 1.21
N PHE A 147 -16.92 9.60 2.35
CA PHE A 147 -18.22 8.96 2.62
C PHE A 147 -18.58 9.03 4.11
N ASP A 148 -19.52 9.90 4.49
CA ASP A 148 -20.34 9.76 5.70
C ASP A 148 -21.65 10.57 5.53
N ASP A 149 -22.81 9.92 5.72
CA ASP A 149 -24.13 10.57 5.66
C ASP A 149 -24.39 11.41 6.93
N GLU A 150 -24.49 12.74 6.82
CA GLU A 150 -24.77 13.60 7.98
C GLU A 150 -26.27 13.94 8.16
N PRO A 151 -26.90 13.62 9.32
CA PRO A 151 -28.30 13.92 9.57
C PRO A 151 -28.53 15.29 10.25
N THR A 152 -28.90 16.29 9.44
CA THR A 152 -29.82 17.41 9.77
C THR A 152 -29.54 18.26 11.03
N ILE A 153 -29.02 19.48 10.79
CA ILE A 153 -28.87 20.56 11.79
C ILE A 153 -30.19 20.92 12.50
N LYS A 154 -30.15 21.06 13.84
CA LYS A 154 -31.10 21.86 14.62
C LYS A 154 -30.45 23.15 15.13
N LYS A 155 -31.04 24.29 14.75
CA LYS A 155 -30.60 25.65 15.10
C LYS A 155 -30.72 25.95 16.60
N ALA A 156 -29.73 26.63 17.15
CA ALA A 156 -29.85 27.49 18.33
C ALA A 156 -29.09 28.81 18.08
N LYS A 157 -29.59 29.92 18.62
CA LYS A 157 -29.04 31.28 18.48
C LYS A 157 -28.31 31.72 19.75
N GLU A 158 -27.42 32.71 19.61
CA GLU A 158 -27.21 33.93 20.45
C GLU A 158 -25.75 34.38 20.25
N GLU A 159 -25.46 35.47 19.53
CA GLU A 159 -25.53 36.92 19.85
C GLU A 159 -24.39 37.46 20.75
N ASN A 160 -23.95 38.68 20.43
CA ASN A 160 -22.72 39.35 20.91
C ASN A 160 -22.84 39.91 22.34
N ASP A 161 -21.72 40.10 23.06
CA ASP A 161 -21.06 41.43 23.12
C ASP A 161 -19.77 41.50 23.97
N GLN A 162 -19.00 42.57 23.77
CA GLN A 162 -17.74 42.89 24.46
C GLN A 162 -17.95 43.49 25.87
N TRP A 163 -16.89 43.61 26.68
CA TRP A 163 -16.46 44.88 27.34
C TRP A 163 -15.11 44.75 28.09
N LYS A 164 -14.44 45.89 28.29
CA LYS A 164 -13.22 46.12 29.14
C LYS A 164 -13.66 46.53 30.57
N ASP A 165 -12.85 46.82 31.61
CA ASP A 165 -11.43 47.23 31.74
C ASP A 165 -10.98 47.19 33.25
N LEU A 166 -9.72 47.59 33.53
CA LEU A 166 -9.14 48.17 34.78
C LEU A 166 -8.63 47.31 35.98
N GLN A 167 -7.28 47.36 36.15
CA GLN A 167 -6.46 47.80 37.32
C GLN A 167 -6.93 47.53 38.79
N GLY A 168 -6.10 47.22 39.80
CA GLY A 168 -4.63 47.09 39.91
C GLY A 168 -4.06 47.76 41.19
N THR A 169 -3.19 47.11 41.98
CA THR A 169 -2.50 47.74 43.14
C THR A 169 -1.15 47.10 43.50
N ASN A 170 -0.14 47.92 43.80
CA ASN A 170 1.20 47.53 44.28
C ASN A 170 1.41 47.91 45.76
N LEU A 171 2.38 47.28 46.44
CA LEU A 171 3.02 47.83 47.66
C LEU A 171 4.54 47.53 47.67
N SER A 172 5.32 48.57 48.01
CA SER A 172 6.80 48.60 48.08
C SER A 172 7.34 47.96 49.38
N ILE A 173 8.63 47.93 49.78
CA ILE A 173 9.77 48.90 49.86
C ILE A 173 11.05 48.06 50.24
N PRO A 174 12.25 48.59 50.58
CA PRO A 174 12.98 49.84 50.24
C PRO A 174 14.43 49.64 49.73
N GLY A 175 15.02 50.64 49.06
CA GLY A 175 16.46 50.62 48.70
C GLY A 175 16.90 51.53 47.53
N LEU A 176 16.54 52.81 47.55
CA LEU A 176 16.75 53.75 46.45
C LEU A 176 18.03 54.59 46.61
N VAL A 177 18.83 54.70 45.54
CA VAL A 177 19.75 55.84 45.30
C VAL A 177 19.72 56.16 43.79
N GLU A 178 19.41 57.41 43.43
CA GLU A 178 19.37 57.91 42.04
C GLU A 178 20.70 58.60 41.66
N SER A 179 21.13 58.65 40.39
CA SER A 179 20.70 59.65 39.40
C SER A 179 21.65 59.61 38.16
N PRO A 180 21.58 60.48 37.11
CA PRO A 180 20.64 60.27 36.00
C PRO A 180 21.21 60.43 34.56
N LYS A 181 20.51 59.79 33.59
CA LYS A 181 20.32 60.11 32.15
C LYS A 181 21.48 60.58 31.22
N ILE A 182 21.66 59.81 30.14
CA ILE A 182 21.89 60.11 28.69
C ILE A 182 22.64 58.87 28.16
N GLY A 183 22.37 58.23 27.02
CA GLY A 183 21.52 58.40 25.84
C GLY A 183 21.93 57.26 24.87
N ASP A 184 21.04 56.83 23.99
CA ASP A 184 21.23 55.81 22.94
C ASP A 184 21.60 54.36 23.31
N ASN A 185 20.56 53.51 23.26
CA ASN A 185 20.52 52.13 22.75
C ASN A 185 21.70 51.18 23.05
N SER A 186 21.54 50.34 24.09
CA SER A 186 22.39 49.17 24.34
C SER A 186 21.81 47.87 23.76
N ALA A 187 22.70 46.97 23.34
CA ALA A 187 22.37 45.58 23.06
C ALA A 187 22.54 44.70 24.31
N SER A 188 21.65 43.69 24.44
CA SER A 188 21.78 42.43 25.22
C SER A 188 22.16 42.46 26.71
N ILE A 189 21.39 41.75 27.56
CA ILE A 189 21.77 40.48 28.25
C ILE A 189 20.67 40.05 29.26
N VAL A 190 20.11 38.83 29.05
CA VAL A 190 19.92 37.66 29.98
C VAL A 190 19.56 37.97 31.47
N SER A 191 18.62 37.32 32.18
CA SER A 191 18.21 35.90 32.31
C SER A 191 16.80 35.79 32.97
N GLU A 192 16.12 34.66 33.24
CA GLU A 192 16.28 33.19 32.96
C GLU A 192 14.83 32.58 32.91
N ASN A 193 14.55 31.35 32.47
CA ASN A 193 14.79 30.08 33.17
C ASN A 193 14.85 28.93 32.15
N SER A 194 15.93 28.14 32.15
CA SER A 194 16.15 27.04 31.22
C SER A 194 16.08 25.67 31.89
N LEU A 195 15.18 24.80 31.44
CA LEU A 195 15.20 23.36 31.72
C LEU A 195 14.99 22.59 30.40
N TYR A 196 15.62 21.42 30.29
CA TYR A 196 15.70 20.59 29.08
C TYR A 196 16.56 21.13 27.92
N LYS A 197 17.80 21.53 28.23
CA LYS A 197 18.89 21.47 27.24
C LYS A 197 19.73 20.23 27.54
N ALA A 198 19.70 19.24 26.65
CA ALA A 198 20.36 17.96 26.88
C ALA A 198 21.89 18.13 26.98
N VAL A 199 22.49 17.53 28.01
CA VAL A 199 23.94 17.48 28.19
C VAL A 199 24.53 16.54 27.16
N ILE A 200 25.42 17.04 26.30
CA ILE A 200 26.30 16.19 25.49
C ILE A 200 27.31 15.56 26.44
N LEU A 201 26.99 14.37 26.95
CA LEU A 201 27.96 13.54 27.64
C LEU A 201 28.96 13.04 26.59
N GLY A 202 30.23 13.40 26.72
CA GLY A 202 31.28 12.87 25.84
C GLY A 202 31.37 11.35 26.02
N TYR A 203 31.18 10.60 24.93
CA TYR A 203 31.50 9.18 24.93
C TYR A 203 32.98 8.98 25.29
N PRO A 204 33.35 7.95 26.08
CA PRO A 204 34.75 7.61 26.25
C PRO A 204 35.35 7.28 24.88
N ALA A 205 36.60 7.70 24.65
CA ALA A 205 37.28 7.45 23.39
C ALA A 205 37.36 5.93 23.13
N VAL A 206 36.67 5.47 22.08
CA VAL A 206 36.81 4.11 21.58
C VAL A 206 38.15 4.03 20.87
N ASP A 207 39.09 3.31 21.47
CA ASP A 207 40.35 2.97 20.83
C ASP A 207 40.05 2.18 19.54
N LYS A 208 40.43 2.74 18.38
CA LYS A 208 40.42 2.01 17.12
C LYS A 208 41.67 1.14 17.04
N GLY A 209 41.78 0.20 17.98
CA GLY A 209 42.62 -0.97 17.85
C GLY A 209 42.23 -1.69 16.56
N LYS A 210 43.19 -1.89 15.66
CA LYS A 210 42.98 -2.63 14.42
C LYS A 210 42.79 -4.11 14.72
N GLN A 211 41.57 -4.53 15.02
CA GLN A 211 41.15 -5.90 14.77
C GLN A 211 40.43 -5.94 13.43
N GLU A 212 41.19 -6.33 12.41
CA GLU A 212 40.63 -7.02 11.25
C GLU A 212 40.18 -8.40 11.72
N ASP A 213 39.04 -8.46 12.40
CA ASP A 213 38.32 -9.73 12.61
C ASP A 213 37.76 -10.15 11.24
N MET A 214 38.63 -10.75 10.43
CA MET A 214 38.22 -11.64 9.35
C MET A 214 37.42 -12.77 9.99
N THR A 215 36.09 -12.61 10.01
CA THR A 215 35.15 -13.67 10.30
C THR A 215 35.25 -14.72 9.20
N TYR A 216 36.21 -15.64 9.36
CA TYR A 216 36.25 -16.90 8.62
C TYR A 216 34.93 -17.64 8.88
N ILE A 217 33.98 -17.48 7.96
CA ILE A 217 32.80 -18.33 7.87
C ILE A 217 33.34 -19.74 7.61
N PRO A 218 33.08 -20.73 8.49
CA PRO A 218 33.47 -22.09 8.21
C PRO A 218 32.71 -22.57 6.99
N LEU A 219 33.43 -23.07 5.97
CA LEU A 219 32.82 -23.82 4.86
C LEU A 219 32.06 -25.01 5.45
N MET A 220 30.73 -24.87 5.52
CA MET A 220 29.87 -25.82 6.20
C MET A 220 29.51 -26.91 5.20
N GLU A 221 30.15 -28.08 5.33
CA GLU A 221 29.92 -29.20 4.42
C GLU A 221 28.49 -29.75 4.60
N PHE A 222 27.68 -29.62 3.56
CA PHE A 222 26.34 -30.20 3.49
C PHE A 222 26.39 -31.73 3.48
N SER A 223 25.38 -32.37 4.05
CA SER A 223 25.27 -33.84 4.03
C SER A 223 24.85 -34.37 2.65
N CYS A 224 24.09 -33.60 1.87
CA CYS A 224 23.78 -33.89 0.48
C CYS A 224 24.44 -32.85 -0.45
N SER A 225 25.06 -33.31 -1.54
CA SER A 225 25.69 -32.43 -2.54
C SER A 225 24.69 -31.51 -3.25
N HIS A 226 23.39 -31.80 -3.23
CA HIS A 226 22.35 -30.99 -3.87
C HIS A 226 21.74 -29.94 -2.91
N SER A 227 22.02 -29.99 -1.61
CA SER A 227 21.51 -29.03 -0.61
C SER A 227 21.88 -27.58 -0.91
N HIS A 228 23.00 -27.34 -1.61
CA HIS A 228 23.43 -25.99 -2.00
C HIS A 228 22.41 -25.27 -2.89
N LEU A 229 21.66 -26.01 -3.72
CA LEU A 229 20.65 -25.46 -4.65
C LEU A 229 19.45 -24.84 -3.93
N VAL A 230 19.13 -25.34 -2.73
CA VAL A 230 18.03 -24.85 -1.89
C VAL A 230 18.60 -24.14 -0.64
N SER A 231 19.88 -23.75 -0.66
CA SER A 231 20.52 -23.10 0.49
C SER A 231 20.29 -21.59 0.49
N LEU A 232 19.89 -21.05 1.64
CA LEU A 232 19.70 -19.60 1.82
C LEU A 232 21.04 -18.86 1.68
N PRO A 233 21.05 -17.63 1.11
CA PRO A 233 22.25 -16.81 0.91
C PRO A 233 23.16 -16.72 2.13
N GLU A 234 24.48 -16.79 1.92
CA GLU A 234 25.47 -16.82 3.02
C GLU A 234 25.45 -15.54 3.86
N GLU A 235 25.20 -14.40 3.21
CA GLU A 235 24.98 -13.08 3.84
C GLU A 235 23.88 -13.11 4.93
N TRP A 236 22.90 -14.00 4.78
CA TRP A 236 21.77 -14.15 5.70
C TRP A 236 22.09 -15.12 6.85
N ARG A 237 23.21 -15.85 6.82
CA ARG A 237 23.59 -16.85 7.85
C ARG A 237 24.34 -16.25 9.06
N SER A 238 24.46 -14.92 9.13
CA SER A 238 25.13 -14.22 10.23
C SER A 238 24.33 -14.29 11.53
N ASN A 239 24.90 -14.91 12.58
CA ASN A 239 24.25 -15.01 13.89
C ASN A 239 24.10 -13.63 14.56
N CYS A 240 22.85 -13.17 14.77
CA CYS A 240 22.55 -11.96 15.54
C CYS A 240 21.81 -12.24 16.87
N MET A 241 21.41 -13.49 17.13
CA MET A 241 20.59 -13.87 18.28
C MET A 241 21.35 -14.67 19.34
N PRO A 242 21.07 -14.50 20.65
CA PRO A 242 21.68 -15.32 21.70
C PRO A 242 21.32 -16.80 21.56
N ASN A 243 22.32 -17.68 21.65
CA ASN A 243 22.18 -19.14 21.52
C ASN A 243 21.13 -19.76 22.46
N SER A 244 20.85 -19.15 23.61
CA SER A 244 19.79 -19.58 24.53
C SER A 244 18.39 -19.34 23.94
N LYS A 245 18.08 -18.10 23.54
CA LYS A 245 16.81 -17.76 22.85
C LYS A 245 16.65 -18.54 21.55
N MET A 246 17.74 -18.74 20.79
CA MET A 246 17.70 -19.52 19.55
C MET A 246 17.23 -20.96 19.82
N LYS A 247 17.80 -21.65 20.82
CA LYS A 247 17.39 -23.02 21.20
C LYS A 247 15.94 -23.12 21.68
N GLU A 248 15.45 -22.11 22.41
CA GLU A 248 14.06 -22.03 22.83
C GLU A 248 13.14 -21.92 21.61
N MET A 249 13.42 -20.97 20.70
CA MET A 249 12.63 -20.73 19.50
C MET A 249 12.68 -21.89 18.49
N SER A 250 13.79 -22.63 18.40
CA SER A 250 13.89 -23.83 17.54
C SER A 250 12.83 -24.90 17.85
N SER A 251 12.23 -24.90 19.05
CA SER A 251 11.12 -25.81 19.38
C SER A 251 9.79 -25.47 18.68
N LEU A 252 9.65 -24.26 18.15
CA LEU A 252 8.46 -23.80 17.41
C LEU A 252 8.54 -24.07 15.90
N PHE A 253 9.68 -24.58 15.41
CA PHE A 253 9.89 -24.83 13.99
C PHE A 253 9.15 -26.11 13.53
N PRO A 254 8.24 -26.03 12.55
CA PRO A 254 7.47 -27.18 12.08
C PRO A 254 8.30 -28.02 11.11
N GLU A 255 9.03 -28.97 11.68
CA GLU A 255 9.92 -29.90 10.96
C GLU A 255 9.23 -30.71 9.86
N ASP A 256 8.03 -31.20 10.18
CA ASP A 256 7.16 -31.98 9.30
C ASP A 256 6.69 -31.16 8.10
N TRP A 257 6.30 -29.90 8.32
CA TRP A 257 5.99 -28.94 7.28
C TRP A 257 7.21 -28.62 6.41
N TYR A 258 8.37 -28.35 7.00
CA TYR A 258 9.61 -28.08 6.25
C TYR A 258 9.97 -29.25 5.31
N GLN A 259 9.94 -30.48 5.82
CA GLN A 259 10.17 -31.67 5.00
C GLN A 259 9.08 -31.88 3.94
N PHE A 260 7.83 -31.50 4.22
CA PHE A 260 6.74 -31.58 3.24
C PHE A 260 6.93 -30.58 2.10
N VAL A 261 7.20 -29.30 2.40
CA VAL A 261 7.43 -28.25 1.40
C VAL A 261 8.61 -28.59 0.49
N LEU A 262 9.73 -29.08 1.04
CA LEU A 262 10.87 -29.51 0.24
C LEU A 262 10.51 -30.62 -0.77
N ARG A 263 9.62 -31.55 -0.40
CA ARG A 263 9.18 -32.64 -1.29
C ARG A 263 8.27 -32.18 -2.43
N GLN A 264 7.70 -30.97 -2.36
CA GLN A 264 6.87 -30.38 -3.42
C GLN A 264 7.68 -29.52 -4.41
N LEU A 265 9.01 -29.45 -4.29
CA LEU A 265 9.84 -28.66 -5.20
C LEU A 265 10.01 -29.32 -6.58
N GLU A 266 9.50 -28.66 -7.62
CA GLU A 266 9.57 -29.10 -9.03
C GLU A 266 10.95 -28.90 -9.70
N CYS A 267 11.92 -28.29 -9.01
CA CYS A 267 13.19 -27.79 -9.57
C CYS A 267 14.15 -28.87 -10.14
N PHE A 268 13.79 -30.14 -10.09
CA PHE A 268 14.59 -31.25 -10.59
C PHE A 268 13.87 -31.91 -11.78
N HIS A 269 14.13 -31.46 -13.01
CA HIS A 269 13.45 -31.97 -14.21
C HIS A 269 14.01 -33.33 -14.72
N SER A 270 14.12 -34.34 -13.84
CA SER A 270 14.64 -35.68 -14.17
C SER A 270 13.93 -36.78 -13.37
N GLU A 271 12.78 -37.20 -13.88
CA GLU A 271 11.70 -37.93 -13.19
C GLU A 271 12.09 -39.17 -12.38
N GLU A 272 13.17 -39.90 -12.71
CA GLU A 272 13.57 -41.13 -11.98
C GLU A 272 14.55 -40.93 -10.80
N LYS A 273 15.15 -39.74 -10.63
CA LYS A 273 16.14 -39.48 -9.54
C LYS A 273 15.76 -38.36 -8.57
N THR A 274 14.64 -37.70 -8.84
CA THR A 274 14.10 -36.57 -8.08
C THR A 274 13.75 -36.94 -6.63
N SER A 275 12.93 -37.97 -6.47
CA SER A 275 12.39 -38.39 -5.17
C SER A 275 13.48 -38.77 -4.17
N SER A 276 14.52 -39.50 -4.60
CA SER A 276 15.65 -39.85 -3.73
C SER A 276 16.50 -38.64 -3.34
N VAL A 277 16.74 -37.71 -4.25
CA VAL A 277 17.53 -36.50 -3.97
C VAL A 277 16.77 -35.55 -3.03
N LEU A 278 15.47 -35.35 -3.23
CA LEU A 278 14.63 -34.57 -2.33
C LEU A 278 14.54 -35.19 -0.93
N GLU A 279 14.51 -36.52 -0.82
CA GLU A 279 14.60 -37.22 0.46
C GLU A 279 15.96 -37.01 1.17
N GLU A 280 17.08 -36.97 0.43
CA GLU A 280 18.40 -36.68 1.01
C GLU A 280 18.53 -35.23 1.47
N ILE A 281 18.05 -34.26 0.66
CA ILE A 281 18.02 -32.83 1.02
C ILE A 281 17.14 -32.62 2.26
N ALA A 282 15.95 -33.23 2.34
CA ALA A 282 15.06 -33.12 3.50
C ALA A 282 15.63 -33.76 4.78
N LYS A 283 16.61 -34.66 4.66
CA LYS A 283 17.34 -35.26 5.79
C LYS A 283 18.62 -34.49 6.15
N ASP A 284 19.03 -33.49 5.34
CA ASP A 284 20.23 -32.70 5.59
C ASP A 284 20.05 -31.79 6.81
N LYS A 285 20.71 -32.18 7.90
CA LYS A 285 20.66 -31.46 9.17
C LYS A 285 21.29 -30.06 9.06
N VAL A 286 22.34 -29.88 8.26
CA VAL A 286 23.02 -28.58 8.12
C VAL A 286 22.12 -27.59 7.41
N LEU A 287 21.48 -28.02 6.32
CA LEU A 287 20.52 -27.19 5.59
C LEU A 287 19.34 -26.79 6.50
N LYS A 288 18.79 -27.75 7.24
CA LYS A 288 17.75 -27.47 8.23
C LYS A 288 18.20 -26.47 9.28
N ASP A 289 19.36 -26.67 9.92
CA ASP A 289 19.81 -25.81 11.02
C ASP A 289 19.96 -24.35 10.55
N ILE A 290 20.31 -24.13 9.26
CA ILE A 290 20.29 -22.82 8.59
C ILE A 290 18.85 -22.27 8.43
N TYR A 291 17.91 -23.07 7.93
CA TYR A 291 16.49 -22.67 7.80
C TYR A 291 15.87 -22.31 9.16
N VAL A 292 16.09 -23.15 10.17
CA VAL A 292 15.65 -22.91 11.55
C VAL A 292 16.22 -21.58 12.07
N HIS A 293 17.52 -21.32 11.84
CA HIS A 293 18.14 -20.07 12.26
C HIS A 293 17.50 -18.84 11.61
N ILE A 294 17.38 -18.83 10.28
CA ILE A 294 16.90 -17.66 9.54
C ILE A 294 15.40 -17.43 9.79
N VAL A 295 14.57 -18.47 9.71
CA VAL A 295 13.12 -18.39 9.95
C VAL A 295 12.82 -17.88 11.36
N MET A 296 13.44 -18.45 12.39
CA MET A 296 13.15 -18.02 13.77
C MET A 296 13.74 -16.64 14.08
N THR A 297 14.82 -16.23 13.40
CA THR A 297 15.33 -14.86 13.51
C THR A 297 14.39 -13.85 12.86
N CYS A 298 13.86 -14.13 11.66
CA CYS A 298 12.81 -13.31 11.04
C CYS A 298 11.54 -13.24 11.90
N TYR A 299 11.07 -14.38 12.42
CA TYR A 299 9.94 -14.45 13.37
C TYR A 299 10.17 -13.54 14.60
N PHE A 300 11.36 -13.60 15.19
CA PHE A 300 11.71 -12.77 16.34
C PHE A 300 11.79 -11.27 15.99
N SER A 301 12.31 -10.92 14.82
CA SER A 301 12.33 -9.53 14.34
C SER A 301 10.93 -8.97 14.09
N LEU A 302 9.98 -9.81 13.66
CA LEU A 302 8.59 -9.41 13.41
C LEU A 302 7.82 -9.19 14.73
N PHE A 303 8.02 -10.02 15.75
CA PHE A 303 7.28 -9.91 17.03
C PHE A 303 7.97 -9.09 18.14
N GLY A 304 9.30 -8.98 18.14
CA GLY A 304 10.05 -8.19 19.12
C GLY A 304 10.62 -9.00 20.29
N VAL A 305 10.97 -8.29 21.37
CA VAL A 305 11.78 -8.80 22.50
C VAL A 305 11.17 -10.01 23.20
N ASP A 306 9.85 -10.00 23.36
CA ASP A 306 9.06 -10.99 24.10
C ASP A 306 8.04 -11.62 23.15
N ASN A 307 7.88 -12.94 23.21
CA ASN A 307 6.95 -13.70 22.38
C ASN A 307 5.47 -13.53 22.85
N MET A 308 5.11 -12.31 23.26
CA MET A 308 3.76 -11.88 23.66
C MET A 308 2.76 -12.01 22.50
N VAL A 309 1.48 -12.19 22.81
CA VAL A 309 0.42 -12.20 21.79
C VAL A 309 0.40 -10.82 21.10
N PRO A 310 0.50 -10.75 19.76
CA PRO A 310 0.52 -9.47 19.05
C PRO A 310 -0.80 -8.73 19.26
N THR A 311 -0.75 -7.42 19.43
CA THR A 311 -1.95 -6.58 19.43
C THR A 311 -2.37 -6.22 18.00
N PRO A 312 -3.64 -5.86 17.74
CA PRO A 312 -4.08 -5.36 16.44
C PRO A 312 -3.19 -4.24 15.87
N GLY A 313 -2.82 -3.25 16.71
CA GLY A 313 -1.93 -2.16 16.32
C GLY A 313 -0.45 -2.55 16.14
N HIS A 314 -0.03 -3.70 16.67
CA HIS A 314 1.26 -4.31 16.29
C HIS A 314 1.15 -4.96 14.90
N ILE A 315 0.09 -5.71 14.62
CA ILE A 315 -0.15 -6.31 13.30
C ILE A 315 -0.19 -5.24 12.21
N LEU A 316 -0.94 -4.16 12.41
CA LEU A 316 -1.02 -3.04 11.45
C LEU A 316 0.37 -2.44 11.17
N ARG A 317 1.15 -2.13 12.21
CA ARG A 317 2.49 -1.55 12.04
C ARG A 317 3.43 -2.48 11.27
N VAL A 318 3.48 -3.76 11.62
CA VAL A 318 4.35 -4.74 10.94
C VAL A 318 3.87 -4.98 9.51
N TYR A 319 2.57 -5.04 9.24
CA TYR A 319 2.00 -5.13 7.89
C TYR A 319 2.41 -3.95 6.99
N SER A 320 2.47 -2.75 7.56
CA SER A 320 2.98 -1.53 6.93
C SER A 320 4.52 -1.42 6.90
N GLY A 321 5.24 -2.48 7.29
CA GLY A 321 6.72 -2.52 7.26
C GLY A 321 7.42 -1.91 8.47
N VAL A 322 6.69 -1.43 9.48
CA VAL A 322 7.27 -0.85 10.71
C VAL A 322 7.47 -1.95 11.76
N LEU A 323 8.69 -2.46 11.83
CA LEU A 323 9.09 -3.51 12.78
C LEU A 323 9.21 -3.01 14.23
N PRO A 324 8.93 -3.87 15.24
CA PRO A 324 9.24 -3.57 16.63
C PRO A 324 10.75 -3.55 16.90
N TRP A 325 11.16 -2.93 18.00
CA TRP A 325 12.55 -3.07 18.47
C TRP A 325 12.84 -4.52 18.89
N SER A 326 13.96 -5.05 18.38
CA SER A 326 14.49 -6.36 18.75
C SER A 326 16.00 -6.41 18.52
N VAL A 327 16.67 -7.42 19.09
CA VAL A 327 18.12 -7.64 18.87
C VAL A 327 18.43 -7.98 17.40
N ALA A 328 17.48 -8.57 16.68
CA ALA A 328 17.60 -8.96 15.27
C ALA A 328 17.02 -7.91 14.30
N LEU A 329 16.57 -6.74 14.79
CA LEU A 329 15.96 -5.69 13.97
C LEU A 329 16.94 -5.21 12.88
N ASN A 330 18.11 -4.71 13.29
CA ASN A 330 19.14 -4.21 12.36
C ASN A 330 19.57 -5.28 11.36
N TRP A 331 19.77 -6.52 11.85
CA TRP A 331 20.14 -7.65 11.00
C TRP A 331 19.13 -7.92 9.88
N LEU A 332 17.83 -7.70 10.12
CA LEU A 332 16.80 -7.88 9.10
C LEU A 332 16.69 -6.65 8.19
N THR A 333 16.72 -5.43 8.74
CA THR A 333 16.59 -4.19 7.94
C THR A 333 17.80 -3.91 7.05
N GLU A 334 18.99 -4.38 7.43
CA GLU A 334 20.21 -4.38 6.59
C GLU A 334 20.13 -5.35 5.39
N LYS A 335 19.14 -6.26 5.36
CA LYS A 335 18.95 -7.28 4.33
C LYS A 335 17.64 -7.03 3.58
N PRO A 336 17.58 -6.06 2.64
CA PRO A 336 16.32 -5.57 2.06
C PRO A 336 15.49 -6.68 1.39
N GLU A 337 16.13 -7.63 0.70
CA GLU A 337 15.44 -8.76 0.06
C GLU A 337 14.79 -9.70 1.09
N LEU A 338 15.55 -10.11 2.13
CA LEU A 338 15.02 -10.94 3.22
C LEU A 338 13.92 -10.21 4.01
N PHE A 339 14.06 -8.90 4.23
CA PHE A 339 13.03 -8.07 4.86
C PHE A 339 11.73 -8.06 4.04
N GLN A 340 11.81 -7.90 2.71
CA GLN A 340 10.63 -7.95 1.83
C GLN A 340 9.99 -9.35 1.82
N LEU A 341 10.77 -10.43 1.85
CA LEU A 341 10.24 -11.81 1.97
C LEU A 341 9.57 -12.05 3.32
N ALA A 342 10.16 -11.57 4.43
CA ALA A 342 9.58 -11.68 5.77
C ALA A 342 8.30 -10.85 5.91
N LEU A 343 8.27 -9.65 5.32
CA LEU A 343 7.08 -8.80 5.26
C LEU A 343 5.97 -9.44 4.42
N LYS A 344 6.31 -10.03 3.26
CA LYS A 344 5.36 -10.80 2.44
C LYS A 344 4.78 -11.98 3.22
N ALA A 345 5.61 -12.73 3.96
CA ALA A 345 5.14 -13.82 4.82
C ALA A 345 4.15 -13.32 5.88
N PHE A 346 4.43 -12.18 6.53
CA PHE A 346 3.53 -11.57 7.50
C PHE A 346 2.20 -11.14 6.87
N ARG A 347 2.24 -10.51 5.69
CA ARG A 347 1.05 -10.11 4.92
C ARG A 347 0.19 -11.32 4.50
N TYR A 348 0.83 -12.40 4.03
CA TYR A 348 0.15 -13.68 3.69
C TYR A 348 -0.45 -14.34 4.95
N THR A 349 0.25 -14.30 6.09
CA THR A 349 -0.28 -14.83 7.36
C THR A 349 -1.54 -14.09 7.81
N LEU A 350 -1.58 -12.77 7.63
CA LEU A 350 -2.78 -11.97 7.93
C LEU A 350 -3.96 -12.34 7.02
N LYS A 351 -3.73 -12.46 5.70
CA LYS A 351 -4.77 -12.90 4.77
C LYS A 351 -5.27 -14.31 5.12
N LEU A 352 -4.37 -15.23 5.46
CA LEU A 352 -4.71 -16.59 5.89
C LEU A 352 -5.58 -16.60 7.16
N MET A 353 -5.28 -15.75 8.13
CA MET A 353 -6.07 -15.64 9.36
C MET A 353 -7.49 -15.11 9.10
N ILE A 354 -7.64 -14.15 8.17
CA ILE A 354 -8.94 -13.62 7.75
C ILE A 354 -9.72 -14.67 6.95
N ASP A 355 -9.06 -15.38 6.03
CA ASP A 355 -9.68 -16.43 5.23
C ASP A 355 -10.11 -17.62 6.09
N LYS A 356 -9.28 -18.06 7.05
CA LYS A 356 -9.66 -19.08 8.04
C LYS A 356 -10.90 -18.69 8.84
N ALA A 357 -10.99 -17.43 9.26
CA ALA A 357 -12.14 -16.92 10.00
C ALA A 357 -13.41 -16.82 9.13
N SER A 358 -13.27 -16.70 7.81
CA SER A 358 -14.38 -16.49 6.86
C SER A 358 -14.86 -17.78 6.18
N LEU A 359 -13.93 -18.68 5.86
CA LEU A 359 -14.14 -19.89 5.05
C LEU A 359 -14.00 -21.19 5.87
N GLY A 360 -13.40 -21.11 7.07
CA GLY A 360 -13.12 -22.25 7.95
C GLY A 360 -11.65 -22.64 8.01
N PRO A 361 -11.26 -23.51 8.97
CA PRO A 361 -9.88 -23.91 9.17
C PRO A 361 -9.37 -24.77 8.00
N ILE A 362 -8.06 -24.69 7.75
CA ILE A 362 -7.39 -25.51 6.73
C ILE A 362 -7.14 -26.92 7.30
N GLU A 363 -7.66 -27.94 6.60
CA GLU A 363 -7.64 -29.32 7.07
C GLU A 363 -6.25 -29.99 7.01
N ASP A 364 -5.45 -29.69 5.99
CA ASP A 364 -4.19 -30.39 5.72
C ASP A 364 -3.07 -29.50 5.13
N PHE A 365 -1.87 -30.08 5.02
CA PHE A 365 -0.70 -29.39 4.46
C PHE A 365 -0.86 -29.07 2.97
N LYS A 366 -1.61 -29.88 2.21
CA LYS A 366 -1.84 -29.59 0.78
C LYS A 366 -2.76 -28.39 0.60
N GLY A 367 -3.84 -28.29 1.37
CA GLY A 367 -4.73 -27.11 1.39
C GLY A 367 -3.98 -25.82 1.72
N LEU A 368 -3.01 -25.87 2.64
CA LEU A 368 -2.15 -24.72 2.93
C LEU A 368 -1.26 -24.34 1.74
N ILE A 369 -0.65 -25.30 1.03
CA ILE A 369 0.13 -24.99 -0.18
C ILE A 369 -0.75 -24.38 -1.26
N ASN A 370 -1.89 -25.00 -1.59
CA ASN A 370 -2.80 -24.49 -2.62
C ASN A 370 -3.20 -23.02 -2.34
N CYS A 371 -3.50 -22.69 -1.08
CA CYS A 371 -3.86 -21.34 -0.65
C CYS A 371 -2.69 -20.34 -0.82
N LEU A 372 -1.47 -20.74 -0.50
CA LEU A 372 -0.27 -19.89 -0.69
C LEU A 372 0.12 -19.72 -2.17
N GLU A 373 -0.16 -20.72 -3.01
CA GLU A 373 0.00 -20.65 -4.46
C GLU A 373 -1.01 -19.69 -5.09
N GLU A 374 -2.28 -19.74 -4.67
CA GLU A 374 -3.31 -18.75 -5.05
C GLU A 374 -2.90 -17.32 -4.64
N TYR A 375 -2.36 -17.14 -3.43
CA TYR A 375 -1.86 -15.83 -2.98
C TYR A 375 -0.68 -15.32 -3.82
N GLU A 376 0.08 -16.20 -4.46
CA GLU A 376 1.19 -15.84 -5.36
C GLU A 376 0.65 -15.43 -6.74
N SER A 377 -0.19 -16.28 -7.34
CA SER A 377 -0.71 -16.08 -8.70
C SER A 377 -1.78 -15.00 -8.79
N ASP A 378 -2.78 -15.00 -7.91
CA ASP A 378 -4.06 -14.33 -8.14
C ASP A 378 -4.24 -13.09 -7.25
N TRP A 379 -3.53 -13.01 -6.13
CA TRP A 379 -3.63 -11.90 -5.16
C TRP A 379 -2.44 -10.93 -5.17
N TYR A 380 -2.70 -9.63 -5.09
CA TYR A 380 -1.74 -8.66 -4.54
C TYR A 380 -2.09 -8.39 -3.07
N ILE A 381 -1.14 -8.57 -2.15
CA ILE A 381 -1.37 -8.40 -0.71
C ILE A 381 -0.36 -7.37 -0.19
N GLY A 382 -0.84 -6.15 0.08
CA GLY A 382 0.02 -5.01 0.40
C GLY A 382 -0.74 -3.73 0.69
N LEU A 383 -0.04 -2.60 0.74
CA LEU A 383 -0.67 -1.30 1.00
C LEU A 383 -1.27 -0.72 -0.29
N VAL A 384 -2.37 0.01 -0.16
CA VAL A 384 -2.94 0.80 -1.28
C VAL A 384 -1.95 1.86 -1.79
N SER A 385 -1.05 2.32 -0.93
CA SER A 385 0.03 3.28 -1.26
C SER A 385 1.29 2.63 -1.87
N ASP A 386 1.40 1.30 -1.92
CA ASP A 386 2.53 0.64 -2.58
C ASP A 386 2.43 0.88 -4.11
N GLU A 387 3.49 1.31 -4.80
CA GLU A 387 3.46 1.45 -6.28
C GLU A 387 3.09 0.12 -6.98
N LYS A 388 3.48 -1.01 -6.38
CA LYS A 388 3.11 -2.36 -6.83
C LYS A 388 1.60 -2.64 -6.77
N TRP A 389 0.82 -1.91 -5.96
CA TRP A 389 -0.65 -1.96 -5.98
C TRP A 389 -1.18 -1.41 -7.30
N LYS A 390 -0.64 -0.26 -7.75
CA LYS A 390 -0.99 0.35 -9.05
C LYS A 390 -0.56 -0.55 -10.20
N GLU A 391 0.65 -1.13 -10.12
CA GLU A 391 1.12 -2.12 -11.10
C GLU A 391 0.19 -3.34 -11.17
N ALA A 392 -0.27 -3.87 -10.03
CA ALA A 392 -1.19 -5.01 -9.98
C ALA A 392 -2.58 -4.69 -10.58
N ILE A 393 -3.09 -3.47 -10.39
CA ILE A 393 -4.31 -2.99 -11.08
C ILE A 393 -4.10 -2.94 -12.59
N LEU A 394 -2.98 -2.36 -13.06
CA LEU A 394 -2.65 -2.26 -14.49
C LEU A 394 -2.38 -3.62 -15.14
N GLN A 395 -1.97 -4.63 -14.35
CA GLN A 395 -1.81 -6.01 -14.77
C GLN A 395 -3.11 -6.83 -14.72
N GLU A 396 -4.25 -6.20 -14.40
CA GLU A 396 -5.54 -6.87 -14.22
C GLU A 396 -5.47 -8.05 -13.23
N LYS A 397 -4.70 -7.92 -12.15
CA LYS A 397 -4.55 -9.00 -11.16
C LYS A 397 -5.91 -9.33 -10.52
N PRO A 398 -6.36 -10.60 -10.47
CA PRO A 398 -7.74 -10.93 -10.08
C PRO A 398 -8.20 -10.35 -8.75
N TYR A 399 -7.33 -10.36 -7.74
CA TYR A 399 -7.65 -9.86 -6.40
C TYR A 399 -6.56 -8.98 -5.82
N LEU A 400 -6.96 -7.98 -5.03
CA LEU A 400 -6.04 -7.18 -4.21
C LEU A 400 -6.58 -7.07 -2.78
N PHE A 401 -5.70 -7.14 -1.78
CA PHE A 401 -6.03 -7.00 -0.36
C PHE A 401 -5.10 -6.02 0.35
N SER A 402 -5.69 -5.03 1.05
CA SER A 402 -4.99 -4.16 2.00
C SER A 402 -5.64 -4.21 3.37
N LEU A 403 -4.82 -4.28 4.42
CA LEU A 403 -5.23 -3.90 5.78
C LEU A 403 -5.28 -2.38 5.88
N GLY A 404 -6.24 -1.86 6.65
CA GLY A 404 -6.39 -0.46 7.01
C GLY A 404 -6.85 -0.27 8.46
N PHE A 405 -6.94 0.98 8.88
CA PHE A 405 -7.49 1.39 10.17
C PHE A 405 -8.27 2.69 9.98
N ASP A 406 -9.50 2.71 10.46
CA ASP A 406 -10.39 3.86 10.47
C ASP A 406 -10.24 4.58 11.82
N PRO A 407 -9.71 5.82 11.84
CA PRO A 407 -9.50 6.57 13.07
C PRO A 407 -10.80 7.14 13.66
N ASN A 408 -11.84 7.35 12.86
CA ASN A 408 -13.12 7.92 13.29
C ASN A 408 -13.92 6.86 14.07
N MET A 409 -14.01 5.66 13.47
CA MET A 409 -14.71 4.51 14.04
C MET A 409 -13.84 3.70 15.02
N GLY A 410 -12.52 3.89 14.98
CA GLY A 410 -11.55 3.17 15.81
C GLY A 410 -11.42 1.68 15.46
N VAL A 411 -11.79 1.28 14.24
CA VAL A 411 -11.84 -0.12 13.79
C VAL A 411 -10.78 -0.41 12.73
N TYR A 412 -10.34 -1.66 12.67
CA TYR A 412 -9.44 -2.14 11.63
C TYR A 412 -10.26 -2.70 10.46
N THR A 413 -9.82 -2.45 9.25
CA THR A 413 -10.57 -2.78 8.02
C THR A 413 -9.73 -3.60 7.07
N GLY A 414 -10.36 -4.52 6.34
CA GLY A 414 -9.78 -5.24 5.21
C GLY A 414 -10.44 -4.75 3.93
N ARG A 415 -9.69 -4.11 3.05
CA ARG A 415 -10.16 -3.70 1.72
C ARG A 415 -9.80 -4.78 0.71
N VAL A 416 -10.80 -5.32 0.03
CA VAL A 416 -10.66 -6.31 -1.04
C VAL A 416 -11.11 -5.68 -2.35
N LEU A 417 -10.25 -5.67 -3.35
CA LEU A 417 -10.65 -5.45 -4.74
C LEU A 417 -10.75 -6.80 -5.44
N SER A 418 -11.85 -7.03 -6.15
CA SER A 418 -12.04 -8.22 -7.00
C SER A 418 -12.33 -7.80 -8.43
N LEU A 419 -11.55 -8.28 -9.38
CA LEU A 419 -11.74 -8.00 -10.79
C LEU A 419 -12.96 -8.76 -11.31
N GLN A 420 -13.88 -8.05 -11.94
CA GLN A 420 -15.11 -8.57 -12.51
C GLN A 420 -15.32 -7.98 -13.91
N GLU A 421 -15.91 -8.76 -14.81
CA GLU A 421 -16.39 -8.24 -16.08
C GLU A 421 -17.83 -7.75 -15.91
N LEU A 422 -18.06 -6.46 -16.09
CA LEU A 422 -19.37 -5.83 -16.01
C LEU A 422 -19.81 -5.35 -17.38
N LEU A 423 -21.06 -5.61 -17.74
CA LEU A 423 -21.68 -5.07 -18.95
C LEU A 423 -22.09 -3.61 -18.70
N ILE A 424 -21.37 -2.66 -19.28
CA ILE A 424 -21.65 -1.23 -19.19
C ILE A 424 -22.49 -0.80 -20.40
N GLN A 425 -23.64 -0.20 -20.12
CA GLN A 425 -24.51 0.41 -21.13
C GLN A 425 -23.89 1.75 -21.59
N VAL A 426 -23.72 1.92 -22.90
CA VAL A 426 -23.08 3.09 -23.50
C VAL A 426 -24.10 3.87 -24.34
N GLY A 427 -24.22 5.15 -24.05
CA GLY A 427 -25.05 6.10 -24.80
C GLY A 427 -24.29 7.35 -25.20
N LYS A 428 -24.81 8.04 -26.19
CA LYS A 428 -24.27 9.28 -26.76
C LYS A 428 -25.22 10.44 -26.49
N LEU A 429 -24.71 11.52 -25.91
CA LEU A 429 -25.45 12.76 -25.75
C LEU A 429 -25.45 13.59 -27.04
N ASN A 430 -26.53 14.33 -27.31
CA ASN A 430 -26.60 15.27 -28.42
C ASN A 430 -25.66 16.46 -28.17
N ALA A 431 -24.62 16.57 -29.00
CA ALA A 431 -23.56 17.57 -28.84
C ALA A 431 -24.03 19.03 -29.04
N GLU A 432 -25.12 19.29 -29.77
CA GLU A 432 -25.70 20.64 -29.89
C GLU A 432 -26.43 21.05 -28.62
N ALA A 433 -27.15 20.11 -27.98
CA ALA A 433 -27.85 20.36 -26.72
C ALA A 433 -26.87 20.66 -25.58
N VAL A 434 -25.81 19.84 -25.45
CA VAL A 434 -24.74 20.06 -24.46
C VAL A 434 -24.03 21.40 -24.72
N ARG A 435 -23.65 21.70 -25.97
CA ARG A 435 -23.06 23.01 -26.31
C ARG A 435 -23.99 24.18 -26.03
N GLY A 436 -25.29 24.04 -26.28
CA GLY A 436 -26.28 25.07 -25.96
C GLY A 436 -26.41 25.32 -24.47
N GLN A 437 -26.47 24.25 -23.66
CA GLN A 437 -26.49 24.33 -22.20
C GLN A 437 -25.22 25.01 -21.66
N TRP A 438 -24.04 24.57 -22.10
CA TRP A 438 -22.75 25.12 -21.64
C TRP A 438 -22.51 26.55 -22.12
N ALA A 439 -22.95 26.92 -23.32
CA ALA A 439 -22.89 28.30 -23.80
C ALA A 439 -23.82 29.23 -23.02
N ASN A 440 -25.02 28.76 -22.67
CA ASN A 440 -25.93 29.51 -21.80
C ASN A 440 -25.37 29.65 -20.37
N LEU A 441 -24.79 28.58 -19.82
CA LEU A 441 -24.12 28.55 -18.52
C LEU A 441 -22.91 29.52 -18.48
N SER A 442 -22.13 29.60 -19.56
CA SER A 442 -21.06 30.57 -19.73
C SER A 442 -21.59 32.01 -19.84
N TRP A 443 -22.67 32.24 -20.58
CA TRP A 443 -23.29 33.56 -20.71
C TRP A 443 -23.82 34.09 -19.38
N GLU A 444 -24.62 33.28 -18.68
CA GLU A 444 -25.18 33.60 -17.37
C GLU A 444 -24.11 33.91 -16.32
N LEU A 445 -23.03 33.11 -16.25
CA LEU A 445 -21.97 33.30 -15.26
C LEU A 445 -21.09 34.52 -15.58
N LEU A 446 -20.60 34.62 -16.81
CA LEU A 446 -19.54 35.57 -17.17
C LEU A 446 -20.07 36.93 -17.67
N TYR A 447 -21.30 36.98 -18.21
CA TYR A 447 -21.86 38.20 -18.82
C TYR A 447 -23.08 38.73 -18.06
N ALA A 448 -23.97 37.85 -17.58
CA ALA A 448 -25.09 38.26 -16.72
C ALA A 448 -24.71 38.39 -15.24
N THR A 449 -23.48 37.96 -14.87
CA THR A 449 -22.93 37.97 -13.51
C THR A 449 -23.91 37.41 -12.48
N ASN A 450 -24.56 36.29 -12.81
CA ASN A 450 -25.52 35.65 -11.92
C ASN A 450 -24.78 35.00 -10.73
N ASP A 451 -25.07 35.48 -9.53
CA ASP A 451 -24.51 35.07 -8.24
C ASP A 451 -25.39 34.09 -7.46
N ASP A 452 -26.48 33.60 -8.05
CA ASP A 452 -27.38 32.60 -7.46
C ASP A 452 -26.68 31.23 -7.26
N GLU A 453 -26.57 30.81 -6.00
CA GLU A 453 -25.96 29.53 -5.60
C GLU A 453 -26.86 28.31 -5.93
N GLU A 454 -28.18 28.45 -6.02
CA GLU A 454 -29.11 27.36 -6.38
C GLU A 454 -29.11 27.02 -7.89
N ARG A 455 -28.36 27.78 -8.69
CA ARG A 455 -28.30 27.71 -10.16
C ARG A 455 -27.90 26.36 -10.75
N TYR A 456 -27.11 25.57 -10.02
CA TYR A 456 -26.74 24.20 -10.38
C TYR A 456 -27.86 23.18 -10.07
N SER A 457 -28.77 23.53 -9.18
CA SER A 457 -29.89 22.71 -8.68
C SER A 457 -31.25 23.14 -9.23
N ILE A 458 -31.28 23.75 -10.42
CA ILE A 458 -32.52 24.07 -11.13
C ILE A 458 -33.31 22.79 -11.41
N GLN A 459 -34.64 22.90 -11.39
CA GLN A 459 -35.61 21.83 -11.66
C GLN A 459 -35.13 20.90 -12.78
N ALA A 460 -34.96 19.61 -12.44
CA ALA A 460 -34.49 18.58 -13.36
C ALA A 460 -35.21 18.65 -14.72
N HIS A 461 -34.47 18.47 -15.81
CA HIS A 461 -35.03 18.40 -17.16
C HIS A 461 -34.73 17.03 -17.78
N PRO A 462 -35.51 15.98 -17.48
CA PRO A 462 -35.13 14.59 -17.77
C PRO A 462 -34.86 14.28 -19.25
N LEU A 463 -35.44 15.03 -20.19
CA LEU A 463 -35.16 14.87 -21.63
C LEU A 463 -33.87 15.56 -22.11
N LEU A 464 -33.30 16.47 -21.31
CA LEU A 464 -32.10 17.24 -21.65
C LEU A 464 -30.93 16.97 -20.70
N LEU A 465 -31.15 16.20 -19.63
CA LEU A 465 -30.15 15.80 -18.63
C LEU A 465 -29.31 17.01 -18.18
N ARG A 466 -29.99 18.13 -17.90
CA ARG A 466 -29.37 19.46 -17.77
C ARG A 466 -28.40 19.51 -16.61
N ASN A 467 -28.76 18.91 -15.48
CA ASN A 467 -27.94 19.01 -14.28
C ASN A 467 -26.75 18.04 -14.40
N LEU A 468 -26.97 16.84 -14.94
CA LEU A 468 -25.88 15.93 -15.30
C LEU A 468 -24.87 16.55 -16.29
N THR A 469 -25.33 17.26 -17.33
CA THR A 469 -24.44 17.90 -18.30
C THR A 469 -23.79 19.16 -17.75
N VAL A 470 -24.48 19.96 -16.93
CA VAL A 470 -23.90 21.15 -16.26
C VAL A 470 -22.81 20.74 -15.28
N GLN A 471 -23.02 19.71 -14.46
CA GLN A 471 -21.98 19.17 -13.60
C GLN A 471 -20.76 18.68 -14.40
N ALA A 472 -20.98 18.05 -15.56
CA ALA A 472 -19.91 17.55 -16.43
C ALA A 472 -19.08 18.64 -17.13
N ALA A 473 -19.45 19.93 -17.03
CA ALA A 473 -18.69 21.02 -17.65
C ALA A 473 -17.39 21.31 -16.90
N ASP A 474 -16.32 21.66 -17.60
CA ASP A 474 -15.05 22.01 -16.95
C ASP A 474 -15.20 23.24 -16.01
N PRO A 475 -14.44 23.31 -14.89
CA PRO A 475 -14.38 24.50 -14.05
C PRO A 475 -13.92 25.74 -14.86
N PRO A 476 -14.48 26.94 -14.60
CA PRO A 476 -15.37 27.29 -13.50
C PRO A 476 -16.87 27.15 -13.84
N LEU A 477 -17.23 26.47 -14.94
CA LEU A 477 -18.63 26.35 -15.36
C LEU A 477 -19.37 25.21 -14.65
N GLY A 478 -18.70 24.07 -14.49
CA GLY A 478 -19.22 22.91 -13.76
C GLY A 478 -18.23 22.41 -12.70
N TYR A 479 -18.53 21.23 -12.17
CA TYR A 479 -17.83 20.60 -11.04
C TYR A 479 -17.71 19.08 -11.29
N PRO A 480 -16.92 18.66 -12.30
CA PRO A 480 -16.81 17.26 -12.67
C PRO A 480 -15.90 16.54 -11.68
N ILE A 481 -16.39 15.45 -11.09
CA ILE A 481 -15.59 14.62 -10.16
C ILE A 481 -14.33 14.06 -10.84
N TYR A 482 -14.42 13.81 -12.15
CA TYR A 482 -13.32 13.30 -12.95
C TYR A 482 -13.28 13.99 -14.32
N SER A 483 -12.26 14.80 -14.54
CA SER A 483 -11.91 15.31 -15.88
C SER A 483 -10.64 14.59 -16.36
N SER A 484 -10.73 14.00 -17.55
CA SER A 484 -9.58 13.38 -18.22
C SER A 484 -9.24 14.15 -19.49
N LYS A 485 -7.95 14.19 -19.85
CA LYS A 485 -7.53 14.77 -21.12
C LYS A 485 -8.19 14.01 -22.28
N PRO A 486 -8.65 14.68 -23.35
CA PRO A 486 -9.31 14.00 -24.47
C PRO A 486 -8.48 12.84 -25.03
N ILE A 487 -9.02 11.62 -24.93
CA ILE A 487 -8.38 10.42 -25.45
C ILE A 487 -8.68 10.30 -26.94
N HIS A 488 -7.69 10.56 -27.78
CA HIS A 488 -7.84 10.43 -29.24
C HIS A 488 -7.74 8.97 -29.67
N VAL A 489 -8.89 8.29 -29.77
CA VAL A 489 -8.98 6.94 -30.32
C VAL A 489 -8.87 7.00 -31.84
N HIS A 490 -7.75 6.53 -32.39
CA HIS A 490 -7.62 6.32 -33.84
C HIS A 490 -8.44 5.09 -34.25
N PHE A 491 -9.59 5.33 -34.86
CA PHE A 491 -10.30 4.31 -35.64
C PHE A 491 -9.53 4.08 -36.95
N TYR A 492 -9.08 2.83 -37.17
CA TYR A 492 -8.39 2.37 -38.38
C TYR A 492 -9.36 2.01 -39.50
#